data_AF-A0A2L0CQ50-F1
#
_entry.id   AF-A0A2L0CQ50-F1
#
_cell.length_a   1.000
_cell.length_b   1.000
_cell.length_c   1.000
_cell.angle_alpha   90.00
_cell.angle_beta   90.00
_cell.angle_gamma   90.00
#
_symmetry.space_group_name_H-M   'P 1'
#
loop_
_entity.id
_entity.type
_entity.pdbx_description
1 polymer ?
#
loop_
_entity_poly.entity_id
_entity_poly.type
_entity_poly.pdbx_seq_one_letter_code
_entity_poly.pdbx_strand_id
1 'polypeptide(L)'
;FRAIGTILAGLSQCGAWGCFDEFNRIDISVLSVISTQLQTIRSALLMKLERFTFEGVEIALDSKVGIFITMNPGYAGRTELPESVKALFRPVVCIVPNLEMICLISLFSDGFLEAKVLAKKMTVLYKLAREQLSKQFHYDWGLRALGSVLRMAGVLKRTSPDIKEALVLMRALRDMNHPKFVFDDVPLFLGLIKDLFPGMDCPRVGYPDFNAAVETVLKAEEYIVLPYQVDKVVQLYETMMTRHCTMVVGPTGGGKSIVIQTLTKAQTFMGLYSRTFTLNPKACSVIELYGILDPVTRDWTDGLLSNIFRDMNKPTDKQERRYILFDGDVDALWIEN
;
A
#
# COMPACT_ATOMS: atom_id res chain seq x y z
N PHE A 1 -21.32 2.22 16.91
CA PHE A 1 -22.29 3.19 16.32
C PHE A 1 -22.09 4.62 16.83
N ARG A 2 -21.99 4.90 18.15
CA ARG A 2 -21.84 6.28 18.69
C ARG A 2 -20.67 7.06 18.09
N ALA A 3 -19.50 6.44 17.93
CA ALA A 3 -18.33 7.07 17.31
C ALA A 3 -18.61 7.50 15.85
N ILE A 4 -19.28 6.65 15.06
CA ILE A 4 -19.70 6.97 13.69
C ILE A 4 -20.74 8.09 13.69
N GLY A 5 -21.69 8.09 14.63
CA GLY A 5 -22.63 9.19 14.82
C GLY A 5 -21.91 10.52 15.08
N THR A 6 -20.86 10.54 15.91
CA THR A 6 -20.04 11.76 16.14
C THR A 6 -19.34 12.22 14.86
N ILE A 7 -18.78 11.30 14.07
CA ILE A 7 -18.16 11.62 12.78
C ILE A 7 -19.20 12.19 11.81
N LEU A 8 -20.35 11.55 11.68
CA LEU A 8 -21.44 12.00 10.81
C LEU A 8 -21.98 13.37 11.21
N ALA A 9 -22.18 13.61 12.52
CA ALA A 9 -22.57 14.92 13.03
C ALA A 9 -21.51 16.00 12.71
N GLY A 10 -20.23 15.66 12.82
CA GLY A 10 -19.13 16.53 12.42
C GLY A 10 -19.18 16.86 10.93
N LEU A 11 -19.31 15.85 10.06
CA LEU A 11 -19.41 16.00 8.60
C LEU A 11 -20.62 16.86 8.19
N SER A 12 -21.78 16.62 8.81
CA SER A 12 -23.01 17.39 8.55
C SER A 12 -22.87 18.87 8.91
N GLN A 13 -22.13 19.20 9.98
CA GLN A 13 -21.95 20.58 10.42
C GLN A 13 -20.86 21.32 9.63
N CYS A 14 -19.82 20.62 9.17
CA CYS A 14 -18.73 21.24 8.42
C CYS A 14 -18.92 21.22 6.89
N GLY A 15 -19.90 20.48 6.38
CA GLY A 15 -20.18 20.38 4.94
C GLY A 15 -19.13 19.59 4.16
N ALA A 16 -18.33 18.77 4.83
CA ALA A 16 -17.28 17.98 4.19
C ALA A 16 -17.81 16.67 3.58
N TRP A 17 -17.00 16.08 2.70
CA TRP A 17 -17.28 14.77 2.11
C TRP A 17 -16.54 13.68 2.89
N GLY A 18 -17.29 12.75 3.45
CA GLY A 18 -16.76 11.54 4.07
C GLY A 18 -16.77 10.38 3.09
N CYS A 19 -15.61 9.82 2.79
CA CYS A 19 -15.47 8.54 2.09
C CYS A 19 -15.07 7.48 3.09
N PHE A 20 -15.99 6.58 3.43
CA PHE A 20 -15.75 5.48 4.36
C PHE A 20 -15.29 4.26 3.58
N ASP A 21 -13.98 3.99 3.66
CA ASP A 21 -13.37 2.85 2.98
C ASP A 21 -13.70 1.54 3.71
N GLU A 22 -13.87 0.45 2.97
CA GLU A 22 -14.17 -0.89 3.49
C GLU A 22 -15.37 -0.97 4.47
N PHE A 23 -16.44 -0.22 4.16
CA PHE A 23 -17.60 -0.06 5.03
C PHE A 23 -18.29 -1.38 5.41
N ASN A 24 -18.10 -2.41 4.59
CA ASN A 24 -18.68 -3.74 4.77
C ASN A 24 -17.93 -4.65 5.76
N ARG A 25 -16.94 -4.12 6.50
CA ARG A 25 -16.29 -4.76 7.65
C ARG A 25 -16.93 -4.41 8.99
N ILE A 26 -17.83 -3.42 9.01
CA ILE A 26 -18.55 -3.02 10.22
C ILE A 26 -19.55 -4.12 10.59
N ASP A 27 -19.65 -4.43 11.88
CA ASP A 27 -20.61 -5.39 12.41
C ASP A 27 -22.05 -5.05 12.00
N ILE A 28 -22.82 -6.07 11.64
CA ILE A 28 -24.19 -5.93 11.12
C ILE A 28 -25.11 -5.22 12.12
N SER A 29 -24.96 -5.48 13.42
CA SER A 29 -25.76 -4.81 14.46
C SER A 29 -25.51 -3.30 14.49
N VAL A 30 -24.26 -2.90 14.23
CA VAL A 30 -23.84 -1.49 14.17
C VAL A 30 -24.33 -0.82 12.89
N LEU A 31 -24.28 -1.53 11.76
CA LEU A 31 -24.79 -1.04 10.47
C LEU A 31 -26.28 -0.69 10.51
N SER A 32 -27.08 -1.47 11.24
CA SER A 32 -28.51 -1.19 11.40
C SER A 32 -28.77 0.19 12.03
N VAL A 33 -28.03 0.53 13.09
CA VAL A 33 -28.14 1.85 13.75
C VAL A 33 -27.62 2.96 12.85
N ILE A 34 -26.52 2.72 12.13
CA ILE A 34 -25.98 3.69 11.16
C ILE A 34 -26.98 3.97 10.04
N SER A 35 -27.76 2.97 9.61
CA SER A 35 -28.83 3.16 8.62
C SER A 35 -29.81 4.25 9.06
N THR A 36 -30.21 4.27 10.34
CA THR A 36 -31.10 5.30 10.88
C THR A 36 -30.43 6.66 10.89
N GLN A 37 -29.16 6.74 11.28
CA GLN A 37 -28.37 7.98 11.27
C GLN A 37 -28.28 8.59 9.86
N LEU A 38 -27.92 7.76 8.88
CA LEU A 38 -27.83 8.17 7.48
C LEU A 38 -29.18 8.60 6.92
N GLN A 39 -30.26 7.88 7.26
CA GLN A 39 -31.61 8.25 6.85
C GLN A 39 -32.03 9.61 7.42
N THR A 40 -31.70 9.91 8.69
CA THR A 40 -32.00 11.21 9.29
C THR A 40 -31.29 12.35 8.56
N ILE A 41 -30.00 12.19 8.24
CA ILE A 41 -29.22 13.18 7.48
C ILE A 41 -29.81 13.35 6.07
N ARG A 42 -30.10 12.24 5.38
CA ARG A 42 -30.71 12.26 4.04
C ARG A 42 -32.05 12.99 4.02
N SER A 43 -32.93 12.71 4.99
CA SER A 43 -34.23 13.38 5.09
C SER A 43 -34.06 14.89 5.29
N ALA A 44 -33.15 15.31 6.17
CA ALA A 44 -32.88 16.73 6.42
C ALA A 44 -32.36 17.45 5.16
N LEU A 45 -31.48 16.79 4.38
CA LEU A 45 -31.01 17.30 3.10
C LEU A 45 -32.12 17.43 2.05
N LEU A 46 -33.00 16.42 1.94
CA LEU A 46 -34.13 16.45 1.00
C LEU A 46 -35.14 17.55 1.35
N MET A 47 -35.37 17.78 2.64
CA MET A 47 -36.22 18.85 3.16
C MET A 47 -35.55 20.22 3.15
N LYS A 48 -34.26 20.30 2.79
CA LYS A 48 -33.45 21.54 2.76
C LYS A 48 -33.45 22.27 4.11
N LEU A 49 -33.34 21.52 5.20
CA LEU A 49 -33.28 22.10 6.54
C LEU A 49 -31.92 22.75 6.79
N GLU A 50 -31.90 23.87 7.50
CA GLU A 50 -30.66 24.51 7.97
C GLU A 50 -30.17 23.91 9.30
N ARG A 51 -31.11 23.36 10.09
CA ARG A 51 -30.87 22.69 11.36
C ARG A 51 -31.78 21.48 11.47
N PHE A 52 -31.31 20.41 12.11
CA PHE A 52 -32.09 19.20 12.31
C PHE A 52 -31.68 18.49 13.59
N THR A 53 -32.60 17.69 14.13
CA THR A 53 -32.32 16.87 15.32
C THR A 53 -31.60 15.59 14.89
N PHE A 54 -30.39 15.40 15.40
CA PHE A 54 -29.56 14.22 15.18
C PHE A 54 -29.11 13.65 16.52
N GLU A 55 -29.39 12.36 16.77
CA GLU A 55 -29.07 11.68 18.04
C GLU A 55 -29.57 12.44 19.30
N GLY A 56 -30.72 13.11 19.18
CA GLY A 56 -31.34 13.87 20.27
C GLY A 56 -30.81 15.31 20.47
N VAL A 57 -29.87 15.76 19.64
CA VAL A 57 -29.30 17.12 19.69
C VAL A 57 -29.62 17.85 18.39
N GLU A 58 -30.01 19.13 18.48
CA GLU A 58 -30.19 19.97 17.30
C GLU A 58 -28.83 20.46 16.80
N ILE A 59 -28.46 20.05 15.58
CA ILE A 59 -27.20 20.44 14.93
C ILE A 59 -27.46 21.24 13.66
N ALA A 60 -26.50 22.08 13.28
CA ALA A 60 -26.53 22.77 11.99
C ALA A 60 -26.27 21.76 10.85
N LEU A 61 -26.86 22.02 9.69
CA LEU A 61 -26.66 21.23 8.48
C LEU A 61 -26.10 22.12 7.36
N ASP A 62 -24.89 21.81 6.93
CA ASP A 62 -24.35 22.33 5.67
C ASP A 62 -24.77 21.39 4.52
N SER A 63 -25.47 21.95 3.53
CA SER A 63 -26.00 21.21 2.38
C SER A 63 -24.93 20.62 1.46
N LYS A 64 -23.66 21.01 1.62
CA LYS A 64 -22.52 20.46 0.86
C LYS A 64 -22.05 19.10 1.36
N VAL A 65 -22.52 18.64 2.52
CA VAL A 65 -22.10 17.34 3.08
C VAL A 65 -22.32 16.21 2.06
N GLY A 66 -21.32 15.32 1.96
CA GLY A 66 -21.35 14.17 1.09
C GLY A 66 -20.95 12.91 1.85
N ILE A 67 -21.67 11.82 1.66
CA ILE A 67 -21.36 10.54 2.32
C ILE A 67 -21.21 9.48 1.24
N PHE A 68 -20.02 8.90 1.17
CA PHE A 68 -19.65 7.87 0.22
C PHE A 68 -19.09 6.67 0.97
N ILE A 69 -19.32 5.48 0.43
CA ILE A 69 -18.79 4.24 0.97
C ILE A 69 -18.10 3.47 -0.13
N THR A 70 -17.04 2.75 0.21
CA THR A 70 -16.48 1.71 -0.65
C THR A 70 -16.73 0.35 -0.01
N MET A 71 -16.78 -0.67 -0.84
CA MET A 71 -16.86 -2.06 -0.42
C MET A 71 -16.17 -2.91 -1.47
N ASN A 72 -15.48 -3.97 -1.05
CA ASN A 72 -15.10 -5.02 -1.99
C ASN A 72 -15.79 -6.33 -1.58
N PRO A 73 -16.84 -6.75 -2.31
CA PRO A 73 -17.57 -7.98 -2.03
C PRO A 73 -16.70 -9.22 -2.29
N GLY A 74 -16.97 -10.31 -1.57
CA GLY A 74 -16.32 -11.61 -1.79
C GLY A 74 -14.94 -11.80 -1.15
N TYR A 75 -14.46 -10.84 -0.37
CA TYR A 75 -13.22 -10.98 0.42
C TYR A 75 -13.52 -11.51 1.83
N ALA A 76 -12.56 -12.25 2.40
CA ALA A 76 -12.68 -12.80 3.74
C ALA A 76 -12.88 -11.71 4.80
N GLY A 77 -13.70 -11.97 5.82
CA GLY A 77 -13.98 -11.01 6.90
C GLY A 77 -14.91 -9.86 6.51
N ARG A 78 -15.52 -9.90 5.31
CA ARG A 78 -16.46 -8.87 4.85
C ARG A 78 -17.88 -9.43 4.78
N THR A 79 -18.83 -8.69 5.33
CA THR A 79 -20.26 -9.05 5.30
C THR A 79 -20.97 -8.33 4.16
N GLU A 80 -22.04 -8.90 3.62
CA GLU A 80 -22.93 -8.10 2.77
C GLU A 80 -23.62 -7.01 3.58
N LEU A 81 -23.80 -5.83 2.98
CA LEU A 81 -24.57 -4.78 3.64
C LEU A 81 -26.04 -5.18 3.76
N PRO A 82 -26.71 -4.84 4.88
CA PRO A 82 -28.15 -4.96 4.99
C PRO A 82 -28.88 -4.18 3.89
N GLU A 83 -30.01 -4.70 3.40
CA GLU A 83 -30.82 -4.03 2.37
C GLU A 83 -31.30 -2.63 2.79
N SER A 84 -31.56 -2.43 4.08
CA SER A 84 -31.89 -1.12 4.65
C SER A 84 -30.80 -0.08 4.40
N VAL A 85 -29.53 -0.47 4.50
CA VAL A 85 -28.38 0.39 4.23
C VAL A 85 -28.19 0.55 2.72
N LYS A 86 -28.27 -0.54 1.94
CA LYS A 86 -28.13 -0.50 0.47
C LYS A 86 -29.13 0.47 -0.16
N ALA A 87 -30.37 0.52 0.34
CA ALA A 87 -31.41 1.44 -0.14
C ALA A 87 -31.10 2.94 0.05
N LEU A 88 -30.11 3.28 0.89
CA LEU A 88 -29.66 4.66 1.10
C LEU A 88 -28.63 5.11 0.08
N PHE A 89 -27.96 4.18 -0.60
CA PHE A 89 -26.86 4.46 -1.51
C PHE A 89 -27.22 4.17 -2.95
N ARG A 90 -26.57 4.90 -3.87
CA ARG A 90 -26.61 4.57 -5.29
C ARG A 90 -25.37 3.72 -5.61
N PRO A 91 -25.52 2.46 -6.03
CA PRO A 91 -24.38 1.61 -6.34
C PRO A 91 -23.68 2.07 -7.62
N VAL A 92 -22.35 2.02 -7.62
CA VAL A 92 -21.50 2.20 -8.79
C VAL A 92 -20.58 0.98 -8.87
N VAL A 93 -20.56 0.34 -10.03
CA VAL A 93 -19.84 -0.93 -10.24
C VAL A 93 -18.54 -0.66 -10.99
N CYS A 94 -17.40 -0.81 -10.29
CA CYS A 94 -16.06 -0.53 -10.80
C CYS A 94 -15.25 -1.83 -10.95
N ILE A 95 -15.55 -2.66 -11.96
CA ILE A 95 -14.95 -4.02 -12.08
C ILE A 95 -13.61 -3.99 -12.83
N VAL A 96 -13.56 -3.44 -14.05
CA VAL A 96 -12.38 -3.55 -14.91
C VAL A 96 -11.89 -2.16 -15.33
N PRO A 97 -10.74 -1.68 -14.82
CA PRO A 97 -10.14 -0.43 -15.30
C PRO A 97 -9.49 -0.62 -16.67
N ASN A 98 -9.49 0.42 -17.50
CA ASN A 98 -8.73 0.44 -18.75
C ASN A 98 -7.24 0.73 -18.46
N LEU A 99 -6.46 -0.33 -18.25
CA LEU A 99 -5.04 -0.23 -17.90
C LEU A 99 -4.20 0.44 -18.99
N GLU A 100 -4.51 0.22 -20.27
CA GLU A 100 -3.73 0.79 -21.38
C GLU A 100 -3.88 2.31 -21.44
N MET A 101 -5.11 2.80 -21.29
CA MET A 101 -5.38 4.24 -21.26
C MET A 101 -4.74 4.91 -20.04
N ILE A 102 -4.77 4.26 -18.87
CA ILE A 102 -4.11 4.77 -17.66
C ILE A 102 -2.59 4.84 -17.87
N CYS A 103 -1.98 3.77 -18.39
CA CYS A 103 -0.54 3.76 -18.73
C CYS A 103 -0.17 4.88 -19.70
N LEU A 104 -0.94 5.03 -20.78
CA LEU A 104 -0.72 6.05 -21.79
C LEU A 104 -0.71 7.46 -21.18
N ILE A 105 -1.75 7.81 -20.42
CA ILE A 105 -1.89 9.14 -19.83
C ILE A 105 -0.79 9.37 -18.80
N SER A 106 -0.48 8.37 -17.96
CA SER A 106 0.56 8.51 -16.94
C SER A 106 1.94 8.72 -17.57
N LEU A 107 2.33 7.90 -18.55
CA LEU A 107 3.60 8.05 -19.26
C LEU A 107 3.67 9.40 -19.97
N PHE A 108 2.59 9.80 -20.65
CA PHE A 108 2.54 11.09 -21.33
C PHE A 108 2.68 12.26 -20.34
N SER A 109 2.05 12.18 -19.16
CA SER A 109 2.18 13.20 -18.12
C SER A 109 3.58 13.31 -17.51
N ASP A 110 4.36 12.22 -17.54
CA ASP A 110 5.77 12.20 -17.13
C ASP A 110 6.73 12.61 -18.27
N GLY A 111 6.21 13.02 -19.43
CA GLY A 111 7.00 13.56 -20.54
C GLY A 111 7.51 12.52 -21.55
N PHE A 112 6.94 11.31 -21.57
CA PHE A 112 7.27 10.31 -22.57
C PHE A 112 6.61 10.63 -23.93
N LEU A 113 7.43 10.76 -24.98
CA LEU A 113 6.96 11.00 -26.35
C LEU A 113 6.40 9.73 -27.01
N GLU A 114 6.93 8.56 -26.68
CA GLU A 114 6.50 7.26 -27.22
C GLU A 114 5.42 6.58 -26.35
N ALA A 115 4.75 7.35 -25.47
CA ALA A 115 3.83 6.84 -24.45
C ALA A 115 2.78 5.84 -24.97
N LYS A 116 2.25 6.04 -26.20
CA LYS A 116 1.27 5.13 -26.81
C LYS A 116 1.81 3.74 -27.09
N VAL A 117 3.01 3.65 -27.64
CA VAL A 117 3.65 2.36 -27.94
C VAL A 117 4.06 1.69 -26.64
N LEU A 118 4.63 2.47 -25.72
CA LEU A 118 5.10 1.99 -24.42
C LEU A 118 3.98 1.49 -23.51
N ALA A 119 2.83 2.16 -23.49
CA ALA A 119 1.65 1.73 -22.75
C ALA A 119 1.14 0.37 -23.23
N LYS A 120 1.01 0.19 -24.56
CA LYS A 120 0.62 -1.10 -25.16
C LYS A 120 1.62 -2.20 -24.83
N LYS A 121 2.92 -1.91 -24.90
CA LYS A 121 3.96 -2.88 -24.51
C LYS A 121 3.79 -3.31 -23.05
N MET A 122 3.64 -2.35 -22.15
CA MET A 122 3.48 -2.61 -20.72
C MET A 122 2.25 -3.48 -20.40
N THR A 123 1.09 -3.18 -20.98
CA THR A 123 -0.13 -3.96 -20.74
C THR A 123 -0.05 -5.36 -21.33
N VAL A 124 0.56 -5.52 -22.52
CA VAL A 124 0.83 -6.82 -23.12
C VAL A 124 1.78 -7.63 -22.24
N LEU A 125 2.84 -7.04 -21.69
CA LEU A 125 3.75 -7.75 -20.79
C LEU A 125 3.03 -8.31 -19.57
N TYR A 126 2.22 -7.50 -18.90
CA TYR A 126 1.48 -7.91 -17.71
C TYR A 126 0.44 -8.99 -18.03
N LYS A 127 -0.21 -8.89 -19.20
CA LYS A 127 -1.12 -9.93 -19.69
C LYS A 127 -0.38 -11.25 -19.91
N LEU A 128 0.73 -11.24 -20.67
CA LEU A 128 1.51 -12.44 -20.96
C LEU A 128 2.11 -13.04 -19.69
N ALA A 129 2.63 -12.21 -18.79
CA ALA A 129 3.21 -12.68 -17.53
C ALA A 129 2.15 -13.33 -16.62
N ARG A 130 0.92 -12.80 -16.59
CA ARG A 130 -0.20 -13.43 -15.88
C ARG A 130 -0.59 -14.79 -16.47
N GLU A 131 -0.48 -14.95 -17.79
CA GLU A 131 -0.89 -16.16 -18.51
C GLU A 131 0.20 -17.25 -18.52
N GLN A 132 1.48 -16.87 -18.54
CA GLN A 132 2.61 -17.78 -18.75
C GLN A 132 3.42 -18.09 -17.49
N LEU A 133 3.45 -17.20 -16.50
CA LEU A 133 4.19 -17.47 -15.26
C LEU A 133 3.36 -18.35 -14.31
N SER A 134 4.04 -18.96 -13.35
CA SER A 134 3.38 -19.78 -12.35
C SER A 134 2.36 -18.98 -11.52
N LYS A 135 1.28 -19.64 -11.07
CA LYS A 135 0.23 -19.01 -10.27
C LYS A 135 0.65 -18.91 -8.81
N GLN A 136 1.39 -17.86 -8.46
CA GLN A 136 1.78 -17.56 -7.08
C GLN A 136 0.78 -16.63 -6.38
N PHE A 137 0.51 -16.87 -5.09
CA PHE A 137 -0.40 -16.03 -4.30
C PHE A 137 0.07 -14.58 -4.14
N HIS A 138 1.38 -14.34 -4.21
CA HIS A 138 1.98 -13.01 -4.03
C HIS A 138 2.19 -12.25 -5.34
N TYR A 139 1.83 -12.83 -6.50
CA TYR A 139 1.91 -12.13 -7.78
C TYR A 139 0.73 -11.18 -7.94
N ASP A 140 1.04 -9.91 -8.15
CA ASP A 140 0.07 -8.84 -8.37
C ASP A 140 0.29 -8.21 -9.76
N TRP A 141 -0.69 -8.43 -10.63
CA TRP A 141 -0.77 -7.87 -11.98
C TRP A 141 -1.81 -6.76 -12.09
N GLY A 142 -2.32 -6.26 -10.95
CA GLY A 142 -3.35 -5.25 -10.88
C GLY A 142 -2.83 -3.82 -11.05
N LEU A 143 -3.76 -2.87 -10.92
CA LEU A 143 -3.49 -1.44 -11.11
C LEU A 143 -2.44 -0.88 -10.13
N ARG A 144 -2.36 -1.41 -8.90
CA ARG A 144 -1.38 -0.95 -7.90
C ARG A 144 0.06 -1.32 -8.28
N ALA A 145 0.29 -2.54 -8.75
CA ALA A 145 1.58 -2.96 -9.28
C ALA A 145 1.98 -2.12 -10.49
N LEU A 146 1.06 -1.95 -11.44
CA LEU A 146 1.23 -1.13 -12.63
C LEU A 146 1.56 0.33 -12.29
N GLY A 147 0.81 0.95 -11.36
CA GLY A 147 1.06 2.31 -10.91
C GLY A 147 2.41 2.49 -10.21
N SER A 148 2.92 1.45 -9.54
CA SER A 148 4.26 1.49 -8.93
C SER A 148 5.36 1.52 -9.99
N VAL A 149 5.21 0.74 -11.08
CA VAL A 149 6.15 0.77 -12.20
C VAL A 149 6.12 2.13 -12.90
N LEU A 150 4.93 2.68 -13.17
CA LEU A 150 4.78 3.97 -13.85
C LEU A 150 5.46 5.10 -13.07
N ARG A 151 5.26 5.17 -11.74
CA ARG A 151 5.96 6.14 -10.89
C ARG A 151 7.48 6.00 -10.98
N MET A 152 8.00 4.77 -10.95
CA MET A 152 9.44 4.52 -11.08
C MET A 152 9.97 4.93 -12.45
N ALA A 153 9.23 4.64 -13.53
CA ALA A 153 9.58 5.04 -14.89
C ALA A 153 9.66 6.58 -15.01
N GLY A 154 8.70 7.31 -14.42
CA GLY A 154 8.72 8.78 -14.38
C GLY A 154 9.94 9.34 -13.64
N VAL A 155 10.29 8.77 -12.48
CA VAL A 155 11.50 9.17 -11.74
C VAL A 155 12.78 8.90 -12.55
N LEU A 156 12.88 7.73 -13.18
CA LEU A 156 14.02 7.37 -14.01
C LEU A 156 14.13 8.28 -15.24
N LYS A 157 13.02 8.64 -15.88
CA LYS A 157 13.03 9.56 -17.02
C LYS A 157 13.53 10.95 -16.64
N ARG A 158 13.14 11.46 -15.46
CA ARG A 158 13.63 12.76 -14.95
C ARG A 158 15.11 12.74 -14.58
N THR A 159 15.57 11.64 -14.01
CA THR A 159 16.97 11.50 -13.55
C THR A 159 17.94 11.22 -14.70
N SER A 160 17.44 10.66 -15.80
CA SER A 160 18.25 10.25 -16.95
C SER A 160 17.55 10.61 -18.27
N PRO A 161 17.51 11.90 -18.63
CA PRO A 161 16.75 12.40 -19.78
C PRO A 161 17.24 11.84 -21.12
N ASP A 162 18.54 11.57 -21.23
CA ASP A 162 19.22 11.11 -22.46
C ASP A 162 19.02 9.63 -22.77
N ILE A 163 18.49 8.86 -21.81
CA ILE A 163 18.23 7.43 -22.01
C ILE A 163 16.96 7.27 -22.84
N LYS A 164 17.01 6.36 -23.83
CA LYS A 164 15.85 5.97 -24.64
C LYS A 164 14.67 5.58 -23.74
N GLU A 165 13.50 6.13 -24.03
CA GLU A 165 12.29 5.93 -23.23
C GLU A 165 11.91 4.46 -23.06
N ALA A 166 12.05 3.67 -24.13
CA ALA A 166 11.82 2.24 -24.10
C ALA A 166 12.75 1.50 -23.11
N LEU A 167 14.01 1.93 -23.01
CA LEU A 167 14.97 1.36 -22.05
C LEU A 167 14.65 1.78 -20.62
N VAL A 168 14.21 3.02 -20.40
CA VAL A 168 13.73 3.49 -19.09
C VAL A 168 12.55 2.64 -18.61
N LEU A 169 11.55 2.42 -19.47
CA LEU A 169 10.39 1.60 -19.11
C LEU A 169 10.77 0.13 -18.89
N MET A 170 11.59 -0.45 -19.77
CA MET A 170 12.09 -1.82 -19.63
C MET A 170 12.78 -2.02 -18.28
N ARG A 171 13.63 -1.06 -17.88
CA ARG A 171 14.31 -1.08 -16.58
C ARG A 171 13.34 -1.04 -15.42
N ALA A 172 12.39 -0.10 -15.42
CA ALA A 172 11.38 0.02 -14.38
C ALA A 172 10.54 -1.27 -14.25
N LEU A 173 10.16 -1.88 -15.38
CA LEU A 173 9.40 -3.13 -15.43
C LEU A 173 10.18 -4.30 -14.85
N ARG A 174 11.47 -4.41 -15.17
CA ARG A 174 12.33 -5.45 -14.65
C ARG A 174 12.57 -5.28 -13.16
N ASP A 175 13.09 -4.13 -12.75
CA ASP A 175 13.59 -3.92 -11.38
C ASP A 175 12.45 -3.99 -10.34
N MET A 176 11.23 -3.56 -10.69
CA MET A 176 10.06 -3.62 -9.80
C MET A 176 9.44 -5.02 -9.66
N ASN A 177 9.64 -5.90 -10.64
CA ASN A 177 9.00 -7.21 -10.66
C ASN A 177 9.97 -8.35 -10.32
N HIS A 178 11.24 -8.22 -10.69
CA HIS A 178 12.26 -9.23 -10.44
C HIS A 178 12.34 -9.69 -8.97
N PRO A 179 12.28 -8.82 -7.95
CA PRO A 179 12.36 -9.25 -6.55
C PRO A 179 11.20 -10.14 -6.09
N LYS A 180 10.07 -10.15 -6.83
CA LYS A 180 8.85 -10.88 -6.47
C LYS A 180 8.85 -12.30 -7.00
N PHE A 181 9.59 -12.59 -8.06
CA PHE A 181 9.48 -13.87 -8.75
C PHE A 181 10.17 -15.00 -7.99
N VAL A 182 9.56 -16.19 -8.08
CA VAL A 182 10.25 -17.43 -7.74
C VAL A 182 11.37 -17.69 -8.75
N PHE A 183 12.39 -18.44 -8.33
CA PHE A 183 13.60 -18.67 -9.13
C PHE A 183 13.29 -19.16 -10.56
N ASP A 184 12.34 -20.09 -10.70
CA ASP A 184 11.98 -20.70 -11.99
C ASP A 184 11.26 -19.73 -12.94
N ASP A 185 10.56 -18.73 -12.42
CA ASP A 185 9.81 -17.75 -13.23
C ASP A 185 10.69 -16.59 -13.72
N VAL A 186 11.86 -16.36 -13.08
CA VAL A 186 12.76 -15.26 -13.45
C VAL A 186 13.22 -15.36 -14.91
N PRO A 187 13.73 -16.50 -15.42
CA PRO A 187 14.14 -16.62 -16.81
C PRO A 187 12.98 -16.42 -17.79
N LEU A 188 11.78 -16.92 -17.45
CA LEU A 188 10.57 -16.78 -18.26
C LEU A 188 10.19 -15.30 -18.41
N PHE A 189 10.15 -14.56 -17.30
CA PHE A 189 9.84 -13.13 -17.33
C PHE A 189 10.89 -12.31 -18.08
N LEU A 190 12.18 -12.63 -17.92
CA LEU A 190 13.25 -11.96 -18.68
C LEU A 190 13.14 -12.26 -20.19
N GLY A 191 12.71 -13.48 -20.57
CA GLY A 191 12.37 -13.83 -21.94
C GLY A 191 11.25 -12.95 -22.50
N LEU A 192 10.15 -12.81 -21.76
CA LEU A 192 9.03 -11.94 -22.14
C LEU A 192 9.45 -10.48 -22.32
N ILE A 193 10.32 -9.97 -21.45
CA ILE A 193 10.89 -8.63 -21.60
C ILE A 193 11.70 -8.53 -22.90
N LYS A 194 12.58 -9.50 -23.17
CA LYS A 194 13.45 -9.50 -24.36
C LYS A 194 12.64 -9.53 -25.66
N ASP A 195 11.56 -10.30 -25.71
CA ASP A 195 10.68 -10.38 -26.88
C ASP A 195 9.94 -9.06 -27.15
N LEU A 196 9.55 -8.36 -26.08
CA LEU A 196 8.83 -7.10 -26.16
C LEU A 196 9.75 -5.89 -26.45
N PHE A 197 11.01 -6.01 -26.08
CA PHE A 197 12.05 -4.99 -26.17
C PHE A 197 13.29 -5.53 -26.91
N PRO A 198 13.16 -5.92 -28.20
CA PRO A 198 14.23 -6.60 -28.92
C PRO A 198 15.43 -5.67 -29.14
N GLY A 199 16.64 -6.22 -29.03
CA GLY A 199 17.89 -5.51 -29.27
C GLY A 199 18.25 -4.45 -28.23
N MET A 200 17.59 -4.47 -27.06
CA MET A 200 17.92 -3.57 -25.95
C MET A 200 18.55 -4.35 -24.80
N ASP A 201 19.79 -4.01 -24.48
CA ASP A 201 20.44 -4.47 -23.25
C ASP A 201 20.11 -3.52 -22.12
N CYS A 202 19.61 -4.05 -21.02
CA CYS A 202 19.38 -3.29 -19.80
C CYS A 202 20.46 -3.68 -18.79
N PRO A 203 21.59 -2.96 -18.70
CA PRO A 203 22.52 -3.20 -17.62
C PRO A 203 21.82 -2.91 -16.28
N ARG A 204 22.15 -3.69 -15.25
CA ARG A 204 21.71 -3.38 -13.90
C ARG A 204 22.57 -2.24 -13.39
N VAL A 205 21.93 -1.18 -12.91
CA VAL A 205 22.66 -0.12 -12.20
C VAL A 205 22.83 -0.62 -10.77
N GLY A 206 24.08 -0.93 -10.41
CA GLY A 206 24.42 -1.24 -9.04
C GLY A 206 24.43 0.00 -8.17
N TYR A 207 24.44 -0.20 -6.86
CA TYR A 207 24.77 0.81 -5.86
C TYR A 207 26.12 0.40 -5.26
N PRO A 208 27.27 0.76 -5.88
CA PRO A 208 28.58 0.24 -5.45
C PRO A 208 28.87 0.53 -3.98
N ASP A 209 28.58 1.75 -3.54
CA ASP A 209 28.80 2.19 -2.16
C ASP A 209 27.92 1.42 -1.17
N PHE A 210 26.65 1.20 -1.53
CA PHE A 210 25.73 0.42 -0.70
C PHE A 210 26.11 -1.06 -0.66
N ASN A 211 26.52 -1.64 -1.80
CA ASN A 211 27.01 -3.02 -1.87
C ASN A 211 28.24 -3.20 -0.98
N ALA A 212 29.20 -2.27 -1.05
CA ALA A 212 30.39 -2.28 -0.22
C ALA A 212 30.05 -2.17 1.28
N ALA A 213 29.08 -1.30 1.64
CA ALA A 213 28.59 -1.19 3.01
C ALA A 213 27.94 -2.50 3.49
N VAL A 214 27.10 -3.14 2.66
CA VAL A 214 26.47 -4.43 2.99
C VAL A 214 27.51 -5.51 3.22
N GLU A 215 28.51 -5.65 2.35
CA GLU A 215 29.58 -6.63 2.53
C GLU A 215 30.41 -6.36 3.79
N THR A 216 30.70 -5.10 4.08
CA THR A 216 31.44 -4.70 5.27
C THR A 216 30.69 -5.05 6.55
N VAL A 217 29.38 -4.76 6.59
CA VAL A 217 28.52 -5.11 7.72
C VAL A 217 28.43 -6.62 7.91
N LEU A 218 28.26 -7.39 6.84
CA LEU A 218 28.20 -8.86 6.94
C LEU A 218 29.52 -9.44 7.49
N LYS A 219 30.67 -8.94 7.02
CA LYS A 219 31.98 -9.38 7.51
C LYS A 219 32.21 -9.00 8.98
N ALA A 220 31.79 -7.80 9.38
CA ALA A 220 31.92 -7.31 10.76
C ALA A 220 31.11 -8.15 11.76
N GLU A 221 30.01 -8.75 11.31
CA GLU A 221 29.15 -9.65 12.10
C GLU A 221 29.55 -11.13 11.94
N GLU A 222 30.73 -11.39 11.37
CA GLU A 222 31.29 -12.74 11.17
C GLU A 222 30.44 -13.66 10.27
N TYR A 223 29.59 -13.10 9.40
CA TYR A 223 28.86 -13.86 8.39
C TYR A 223 29.72 -14.18 7.16
N ILE A 224 29.44 -15.33 6.54
CA ILE A 224 29.95 -15.65 5.21
C ILE A 224 29.23 -14.77 4.20
N VAL A 225 29.98 -13.98 3.43
CA VAL A 225 29.40 -13.11 2.40
C VAL A 225 28.99 -13.93 1.18
N LEU A 226 27.68 -14.02 0.97
CA LEU A 226 27.08 -14.74 -0.15
C LEU A 226 26.55 -13.72 -1.18
N PRO A 227 26.99 -13.74 -2.45
CA PRO A 227 26.60 -12.74 -3.44
C PRO A 227 25.09 -12.59 -3.63
N TYR A 228 24.35 -13.70 -3.58
CA TYR A 228 22.89 -13.70 -3.69
C TYR A 228 22.21 -13.06 -2.46
N GLN A 229 22.83 -13.14 -1.28
CA GLN A 229 22.30 -12.52 -0.06
C GLN A 229 22.51 -11.01 -0.10
N VAL A 230 23.69 -10.56 -0.55
CA VAL A 230 23.96 -9.14 -0.82
C VAL A 230 22.94 -8.60 -1.82
N ASP A 231 22.70 -9.33 -2.91
CA ASP A 231 21.69 -8.97 -3.91
C ASP A 231 20.28 -8.82 -3.30
N LYS A 232 19.87 -9.71 -2.37
CA LYS A 232 18.58 -9.59 -1.68
C LYS A 232 18.48 -8.37 -0.77
N VAL A 233 19.57 -7.96 -0.12
CA VAL A 233 19.60 -6.71 0.68
C VAL A 233 19.41 -5.50 -0.24
N VAL A 234 20.07 -5.49 -1.40
CA VAL A 234 19.93 -4.42 -2.41
C VAL A 234 18.52 -4.38 -2.98
N GLN A 235 17.94 -5.53 -3.34
CA GLN A 235 16.56 -5.62 -3.83
C GLN A 235 15.55 -5.10 -2.79
N LEU A 236 15.76 -5.41 -1.51
CA LEU A 236 14.93 -4.87 -0.43
C LEU A 236 15.08 -3.35 -0.34
N TYR A 237 16.31 -2.83 -0.40
CA TYR A 237 16.58 -1.39 -0.40
C TYR A 237 15.87 -0.66 -1.54
N GLU A 238 16.01 -1.15 -2.78
CA GLU A 238 15.36 -0.61 -3.98
C GLU A 238 13.83 -0.65 -3.86
N THR A 239 13.28 -1.77 -3.37
CA THR A 239 11.83 -1.93 -3.19
C THR A 239 11.28 -0.92 -2.18
N MET A 240 11.99 -0.72 -1.06
CA MET A 240 11.61 0.23 -0.02
C MET A 240 11.72 1.70 -0.42
N MET A 241 12.46 2.04 -1.48
CA MET A 241 12.45 3.41 -2.03
C MET A 241 11.13 3.74 -2.74
N THR A 242 10.45 2.74 -3.27
CA THR A 242 9.25 2.93 -4.12
C THR A 242 7.94 2.64 -3.39
N ARG A 243 8.02 1.98 -2.22
CA ARG A 243 6.86 1.53 -1.44
C ARG A 243 7.08 1.78 0.05
N HIS A 244 6.02 2.24 0.72
CA HIS A 244 6.04 2.48 2.17
C HIS A 244 6.13 1.19 2.99
N CYS A 245 5.55 0.08 2.49
CA CYS A 245 5.55 -1.22 3.15
C CYS A 245 6.04 -2.30 2.18
N THR A 246 6.87 -3.22 2.68
CA THR A 246 7.42 -4.35 1.92
C THR A 246 7.31 -5.62 2.75
N MET A 247 6.91 -6.71 2.10
CA MET A 247 6.86 -8.04 2.72
C MET A 247 8.11 -8.84 2.33
N VAL A 248 8.76 -9.47 3.30
CA VAL A 248 9.88 -10.38 3.07
C VAL A 248 9.40 -11.80 3.31
N VAL A 249 9.25 -12.58 2.24
CA VAL A 249 8.66 -13.92 2.27
C VAL A 249 9.74 -14.97 2.01
N GLY A 250 9.64 -16.10 2.72
CA GLY A 250 10.58 -17.20 2.59
C GLY A 250 10.46 -18.19 3.77
N PRO A 251 11.08 -19.37 3.68
CA PRO A 251 10.98 -20.41 4.69
C PRO A 251 11.66 -20.02 6.01
N THR A 252 11.34 -20.76 7.08
CA THR A 252 12.07 -20.69 8.35
C THR A 252 13.55 -21.00 8.12
N GLY A 253 14.45 -20.22 8.73
CA GLY A 253 15.89 -20.34 8.49
C GLY A 253 16.39 -19.78 7.15
N GLY A 254 15.53 -19.24 6.29
CA GLY A 254 15.90 -18.70 4.97
C GLY A 254 16.64 -17.35 4.98
N GLY A 255 17.19 -16.91 6.11
CA GLY A 255 18.01 -15.68 6.19
C GLY A 255 17.25 -14.34 6.12
N LYS A 256 15.91 -14.34 6.13
CA LYS A 256 15.07 -13.12 6.04
C LYS A 256 15.43 -12.05 7.07
N SER A 257 15.54 -12.45 8.34
CA SER A 257 15.84 -11.52 9.44
C SER A 257 17.22 -10.89 9.27
N ILE A 258 18.21 -11.65 8.80
CA ILE A 258 19.54 -11.14 8.49
C ILE A 258 19.49 -10.12 7.36
N VAL A 259 18.74 -10.37 6.29
CA VAL A 259 18.58 -9.40 5.18
C VAL A 259 18.02 -8.06 5.69
N ILE A 260 16.99 -8.09 6.53
CA ILE A 260 16.36 -6.89 7.10
C ILE A 260 17.33 -6.17 8.06
N GLN A 261 18.00 -6.90 8.95
CA GLN A 261 18.94 -6.32 9.91
C GLN A 261 20.15 -5.71 9.19
N THR A 262 20.73 -6.42 8.22
CA THR A 262 21.86 -5.93 7.43
C THR A 262 21.51 -4.67 6.65
N LEU A 263 20.28 -4.55 6.10
CA LEU A 263 19.81 -3.31 5.48
C LEU A 263 19.94 -2.11 6.43
N THR A 264 19.44 -2.25 7.65
CA THR A 264 19.39 -1.15 8.64
C THR A 264 20.78 -0.77 9.12
N LYS A 265 21.66 -1.76 9.33
CA LYS A 265 23.06 -1.57 9.70
C LYS A 265 23.85 -0.91 8.57
N ALA A 266 23.66 -1.34 7.32
CA ALA A 266 24.33 -0.77 6.15
C ALA A 266 23.94 0.70 5.91
N GLN A 267 22.67 1.06 6.09
CA GLN A 267 22.24 2.47 6.04
C GLN A 267 22.91 3.31 7.13
N THR A 268 22.97 2.77 8.36
CA THR A 268 23.62 3.43 9.49
C THR A 268 25.11 3.63 9.23
N PHE A 269 25.78 2.63 8.65
CA PHE A 269 27.18 2.71 8.25
C PHE A 269 27.43 3.80 7.19
N MET A 270 26.48 4.02 6.28
CA MET A 270 26.54 5.10 5.28
C MET A 270 26.16 6.49 5.84
N GLY A 271 25.98 6.63 7.15
CA GLY A 271 25.65 7.91 7.79
C GLY A 271 24.17 8.23 7.87
N LEU A 272 23.28 7.38 7.36
CA LEU A 272 21.82 7.49 7.58
C LEU A 272 21.44 6.63 8.77
N TYR A 273 21.32 7.24 9.94
CA TYR A 273 20.99 6.51 11.16
C TYR A 273 19.62 5.83 11.02
N SER A 274 19.60 4.49 11.04
CA SER A 274 18.39 3.70 10.82
C SER A 274 18.03 2.88 12.06
N ARG A 275 16.77 2.97 12.51
CA ARG A 275 16.23 2.23 13.65
C ARG A 275 15.06 1.36 13.22
N THR A 276 14.92 0.20 13.85
CA THR A 276 13.81 -0.73 13.63
C THR A 276 13.09 -1.01 14.94
N PHE A 277 11.77 -0.87 14.93
CA PHE A 277 10.86 -1.21 16.01
C PHE A 277 10.16 -2.51 15.64
N THR A 278 10.61 -3.62 16.24
CA THR A 278 10.07 -4.95 15.95
C THR A 278 8.92 -5.27 16.88
N LEU A 279 7.82 -5.76 16.33
CA LEU A 279 6.68 -6.25 17.08
C LEU A 279 6.08 -7.49 16.42
N ASN A 280 5.60 -8.41 17.24
CA ASN A 280 4.81 -9.55 16.77
C ASN A 280 3.32 -9.21 16.92
N PRO A 281 2.59 -8.94 15.83
CA PRO A 281 1.19 -8.53 15.89
C PRO A 281 0.27 -9.63 16.44
N LYS A 282 0.70 -10.90 16.39
CA LYS A 282 -0.06 -12.05 16.92
C LYS A 282 0.19 -12.31 18.40
N ALA A 283 1.21 -11.69 19.00
CA ALA A 283 1.52 -11.87 20.40
C ALA A 283 0.54 -11.11 21.33
N CYS A 284 -0.27 -10.21 20.77
CA CYS A 284 -1.27 -9.44 21.49
C CYS A 284 -2.61 -9.47 20.76
N SER A 285 -3.68 -9.11 21.45
CA SER A 285 -4.99 -8.93 20.83
C SER A 285 -5.01 -7.69 19.90
N VAL A 286 -5.95 -7.65 18.96
CA VAL A 286 -6.13 -6.47 18.07
C VAL A 286 -6.36 -5.18 18.88
N ILE A 287 -7.06 -5.29 20.01
CA ILE A 287 -7.31 -4.18 20.93
C ILE A 287 -6.01 -3.69 21.57
N GLU A 288 -5.17 -4.59 22.07
CA GLU A 288 -3.87 -4.21 22.65
C GLU A 288 -2.90 -3.69 21.59
N LEU A 289 -3.02 -4.14 20.33
CA LEU A 289 -2.18 -3.67 19.23
C LEU A 289 -2.54 -2.24 18.80
N TYR A 290 -3.83 -1.97 18.53
CA TYR A 290 -4.27 -0.71 17.94
C TYR A 290 -4.77 0.31 18.98
N GLY A 291 -5.28 -0.17 20.11
CA GLY A 291 -5.95 0.64 21.12
C GLY A 291 -7.46 0.44 21.10
N ILE A 292 -8.12 0.97 22.12
CA ILE A 292 -9.58 0.88 22.30
C ILE A 292 -10.12 2.17 22.89
N LEU A 293 -11.31 2.54 22.41
CA LEU A 293 -12.15 3.55 23.05
C LEU A 293 -13.01 2.86 24.10
N ASP A 294 -12.84 3.23 25.37
CA ASP A 294 -13.65 2.66 26.45
C ASP A 294 -15.15 2.92 26.20
N PRO A 295 -16.01 1.88 26.23
CA PRO A 295 -17.42 2.03 25.88
C PRO A 295 -18.22 2.84 26.90
N VAL A 296 -17.74 2.95 28.14
CA VAL A 296 -18.40 3.63 29.26
C VAL A 296 -17.83 5.04 29.44
N THR A 297 -16.52 5.16 29.68
CA THR A 297 -15.89 6.47 29.96
C THR A 297 -15.70 7.29 28.68
N ARG A 298 -15.63 6.62 27.52
CA ARG A 298 -15.27 7.21 26.23
C ARG A 298 -13.84 7.74 26.17
N ASP A 299 -12.98 7.29 27.07
CA ASP A 299 -11.56 7.60 27.03
C ASP A 299 -10.84 6.69 26.04
N TRP A 300 -9.91 7.27 25.28
CA TRP A 300 -9.08 6.52 24.34
C TRP A 300 -7.85 5.96 25.07
N THR A 301 -7.64 4.65 24.95
CA THR A 301 -6.42 3.98 25.40
C THR A 301 -5.63 3.54 24.18
N ASP A 302 -4.38 4.02 24.06
CA ASP A 302 -3.49 3.62 22.99
C ASP A 302 -3.08 2.16 23.10
N GLY A 303 -2.95 1.51 21.95
CA GLY A 303 -2.33 0.20 21.82
C GLY A 303 -0.83 0.31 21.57
N LEU A 304 -0.16 -0.83 21.52
CA LEU A 304 1.27 -0.95 21.31
C LEU A 304 1.71 -0.29 19.99
N LEU A 305 1.04 -0.60 18.88
CA LEU A 305 1.39 -0.07 17.57
C LEU A 305 1.06 1.43 17.48
N SER A 306 -0.09 1.87 17.98
CA SER A 306 -0.46 3.29 17.94
C SER A 306 0.46 4.16 18.78
N ASN A 307 0.95 3.66 19.92
CA ASN A 307 1.97 4.32 20.73
C ASN A 307 3.32 4.39 19.99
N ILE A 308 3.84 3.27 19.49
CA ILE A 308 5.08 3.22 18.68
C ILE A 308 4.98 4.16 17.49
N PHE A 309 3.86 4.13 16.77
CA PHE A 309 3.63 4.97 15.59
C PHE A 309 3.61 6.45 15.94
N ARG A 310 2.97 6.84 17.05
CA ARG A 310 2.97 8.24 17.51
C ARG A 310 4.38 8.69 17.89
N ASP A 311 5.12 7.88 18.63
CA ASP A 311 6.50 8.17 19.02
C ASP A 311 7.42 8.32 17.81
N MET A 312 7.25 7.45 16.82
CA MET A 312 7.99 7.50 15.56
C MET A 312 7.69 8.73 14.70
N ASN A 313 6.52 9.35 14.86
CA ASN A 313 6.15 10.56 14.12
C ASN A 313 6.45 11.87 14.91
N LYS A 314 7.00 11.78 16.12
CA LYS A 314 7.48 12.98 16.83
C LYS A 314 8.60 13.66 16.02
N PRO A 315 8.52 14.99 15.81
CA PRO A 315 9.55 15.74 15.11
C PRO A 315 10.94 15.50 15.69
N THR A 316 11.94 15.39 14.81
CA THR A 316 13.34 15.18 15.18
C THR A 316 14.22 16.01 14.26
N ASP A 317 15.23 16.67 14.81
CA ASP A 317 16.21 17.43 14.04
C ASP A 317 17.27 16.52 13.39
N LYS A 318 17.28 15.24 13.75
CA LYS A 318 18.23 14.25 13.23
C LYS A 318 17.70 13.65 11.93
N GLN A 319 18.55 13.62 10.91
CA GLN A 319 18.28 12.87 9.69
C GLN A 319 18.40 11.36 9.99
N GLU A 320 17.27 10.74 10.31
CA GLU A 320 17.19 9.32 10.62
C GLU A 320 16.05 8.64 9.87
N ARG A 321 16.16 7.32 9.73
CA ARG A 321 15.11 6.49 9.15
C ARG A 321 14.59 5.52 10.20
N ARG A 322 13.28 5.51 10.39
CA ARG A 322 12.62 4.69 11.40
C ARG A 322 11.73 3.67 10.69
N TYR A 323 11.89 2.39 11.03
CA TYR A 323 11.13 1.27 10.46
C TYR A 323 10.30 0.58 11.53
N ILE A 324 9.10 0.14 11.19
CA ILE A 324 8.31 -0.80 12.00
C ILE A 324 8.41 -2.16 11.31
N LEU A 325 8.86 -3.18 12.05
CA LEU A 325 8.94 -4.55 11.58
C LEU A 325 7.86 -5.37 12.26
N PHE A 326 6.89 -5.85 11.47
CA PHE A 326 5.92 -6.84 11.92
C PHE A 326 6.50 -8.24 11.72
N ASP A 327 7.04 -8.83 12.78
CA ASP A 327 7.63 -10.17 12.78
C ASP A 327 6.64 -11.19 13.36
N GLY A 328 5.78 -11.70 12.49
CA GLY A 328 4.74 -12.66 12.85
C GLY A 328 3.86 -13.04 11.66
N ASP A 329 2.94 -13.97 11.91
CA ASP A 329 2.01 -14.43 10.88
C ASP A 329 1.02 -13.33 10.48
N VAL A 330 0.68 -13.32 9.19
CA VAL A 330 -0.26 -12.36 8.62
C VAL A 330 -1.66 -12.97 8.64
N ASP A 331 -2.62 -12.24 9.21
CA ASP A 331 -4.04 -12.55 9.08
C ASP A 331 -4.84 -11.27 8.83
N ALA A 332 -6.04 -11.44 8.27
CA ALA A 332 -6.90 -10.34 7.85
C ALA A 332 -7.44 -9.49 9.01
N LEU A 333 -7.43 -9.98 10.25
CA LEU A 333 -8.00 -9.25 11.38
C LEU A 333 -7.12 -8.08 11.79
N TRP A 334 -5.79 -8.23 11.72
CA TRP A 334 -4.87 -7.16 12.07
C TRP A 334 -4.34 -6.41 10.84
N ILE A 335 -3.94 -7.10 9.76
CA ILE A 335 -3.22 -6.45 8.65
C ILE A 335 -4.07 -5.44 7.87
N GLU A 336 -5.40 -5.58 7.91
CA GLU A 336 -6.33 -4.70 7.21
C GLU A 336 -6.81 -3.51 8.08
N ASN A 337 -6.32 -3.33 9.32
CA ASN A 337 -6.66 -2.17 10.19
C ASN A 337 -5.58 -1.08 10.13
#